data_AF-A0A6J1NC93-F1
#
_entry.id   AF-A0A6J1NC93-F1
#
_cell.length_a   1.000
_cell.length_b   1.000
_cell.length_c   1.000
_cell.angle_alpha   90.00
_cell.angle_beta   90.00
_cell.angle_gamma   90.00
#
_symmetry.space_group_name_H-M   'P 1'
#
loop_
_entity.id
_entity.type
_entity.pdbx_description
1 polymer ?
#
loop_
_entity_poly.entity_id
_entity_poly.type
_entity_poly.pdbx_seq_one_letter_code
_entity_poly.pdbx_strand_id
1 'polypeptide(L)'
;MAVHNNKTLKLIATKLGLGEEEKVLNKAAEFERLLQTKSIAGSNMTDTSKTVICLDLAAGIYGADLDSKTAIKYSGLRGPTYMNCRKIVENLLELSSDRLTVSFLCASLQCTGVQSLAEKILEEYQRQKIEIDLSLPQYVCMAVYQACRLNKVKVTKSKLIEKSRLKPGQWTKLDADWTKIVDEKFATQKKRGRPPKDKENVCTEAEKMEVDVFSPNKEKLEPEVEPYDDWKKRMLASAYEQLRALEESRKNEDEYRSREKQTKDQRENKMKMKEFTSPRRSPRKTPQKFSPYKSPSTKPITAIRLLFPREL
;
A
#
# COMPACT_ATOMS: atom_id res chain seq x y z
N MET A 1 -16.08 0.76 13.14
CA MET A 1 -15.43 -0.48 12.65
C MET A 1 -14.60 -1.19 13.73
N ALA A 2 -13.83 -0.50 14.59
CA ALA A 2 -13.01 -1.13 15.63
C ALA A 2 -13.74 -2.07 16.63
N VAL A 3 -15.00 -1.78 16.96
CA VAL A 3 -15.79 -2.59 17.92
C VAL A 3 -16.21 -3.95 17.34
N HIS A 4 -16.39 -4.05 16.02
CA HIS A 4 -16.80 -5.30 15.37
C HIS A 4 -15.65 -6.32 15.34
N ASN A 5 -14.43 -5.85 15.07
CA ASN A 5 -13.25 -6.70 14.99
C ASN A 5 -12.91 -7.36 16.32
N ASN A 6 -13.11 -6.64 17.43
CA ASN A 6 -12.85 -7.15 18.77
C ASN A 6 -13.80 -8.32 19.15
N LYS A 7 -15.05 -8.31 18.66
CA LYS A 7 -15.99 -9.43 18.85
C LYS A 7 -15.57 -10.66 18.06
N THR A 8 -15.16 -10.47 16.81
CA THR A 8 -14.68 -11.55 15.94
C THR A 8 -13.40 -12.17 16.48
N LEU A 9 -12.46 -11.35 16.98
CA LEU A 9 -11.22 -11.80 17.61
C LEU A 9 -11.50 -12.69 18.81
N LYS A 10 -12.37 -12.26 19.74
CA LYS A 10 -12.75 -13.06 20.91
C LYS A 10 -13.39 -14.39 20.52
N LEU A 11 -14.32 -14.38 19.56
CA LEU A 11 -14.98 -15.60 19.09
C LEU A 11 -13.98 -16.62 18.52
N ILE A 12 -13.03 -16.14 17.71
CA ILE A 12 -12.00 -17.00 17.10
C ILE A 12 -11.04 -17.51 18.17
N ALA A 13 -10.62 -16.66 19.11
CA ALA A 13 -9.74 -17.07 20.20
C ALA A 13 -10.35 -18.16 21.08
N THR A 14 -11.64 -18.04 21.43
CA THR A 14 -12.35 -19.12 22.16
C THR A 14 -12.34 -20.43 21.39
N LYS A 15 -12.52 -20.38 20.06
CA LYS A 15 -12.46 -21.58 19.20
C LYS A 15 -11.06 -22.18 19.07
N LEU A 16 -10.02 -21.37 19.27
CA LEU A 16 -8.62 -21.80 19.26
C LEU A 16 -8.11 -22.21 20.65
N GLY A 17 -8.94 -22.15 21.70
CA GLY A 17 -8.54 -22.46 23.07
C GLY A 17 -7.81 -21.32 23.81
N LEU A 18 -7.69 -20.14 23.19
CA LEU A 18 -7.00 -18.97 23.73
C LEU A 18 -7.96 -17.96 24.41
N GLY A 19 -9.20 -18.37 24.69
CA GLY A 19 -10.23 -17.48 25.22
C GLY A 19 -9.94 -16.94 26.62
N GLU A 20 -9.25 -17.73 27.44
CA GLU A 20 -8.91 -17.39 28.84
C GLU A 20 -7.62 -16.54 28.93
N GLU A 21 -6.83 -16.48 27.86
CA GLU A 21 -5.54 -15.80 27.85
C GLU A 21 -5.66 -14.32 27.46
N GLU A 22 -6.04 -13.50 28.43
CA GLU A 22 -6.26 -12.06 28.21
C GLU A 22 -5.04 -11.33 27.63
N LYS A 23 -3.82 -11.74 28.03
CA LYS A 23 -2.56 -11.16 27.51
C LYS A 23 -2.39 -11.43 26.00
N VAL A 24 -2.72 -12.64 25.55
CA VAL A 24 -2.66 -13.03 24.13
C VAL A 24 -3.73 -12.27 23.34
N LEU A 25 -4.95 -12.17 23.86
CA LEU A 25 -6.04 -11.42 23.23
C LEU A 25 -5.70 -9.95 23.01
N ASN A 26 -5.19 -9.28 24.04
CA ASN A 26 -4.80 -7.88 23.96
C ASN A 26 -3.68 -7.66 22.93
N LYS A 27 -2.68 -8.54 22.92
CA LYS A 27 -1.57 -8.47 21.97
C LYS A 27 -2.00 -8.76 20.53
N ALA A 28 -2.88 -9.73 20.32
CA ALA A 28 -3.44 -10.02 19.01
C ALA A 28 -4.25 -8.82 18.48
N ALA A 29 -4.99 -8.13 19.33
CA ALA A 29 -5.73 -6.92 18.96
C ALA A 29 -4.80 -5.76 18.58
N GLU A 30 -3.66 -5.61 19.28
CA GLU A 30 -2.61 -4.67 18.88
C GLU A 30 -2.04 -5.00 17.49
N PHE A 31 -1.71 -6.27 17.25
CA PHE A 31 -1.21 -6.74 15.96
C PHE A 31 -2.22 -6.54 14.85
N GLU A 32 -3.50 -6.79 15.09
CA GLU A 32 -4.54 -6.52 14.12
C GLU A 32 -4.61 -5.03 13.76
N ARG A 33 -4.55 -4.13 14.76
CA ARG A 33 -4.54 -2.68 14.53
C ARG A 33 -3.30 -2.22 13.76
N LEU A 34 -2.12 -2.73 14.12
CA LEU A 34 -0.86 -2.45 13.41
C LEU A 34 -0.87 -3.02 11.98
N LEU A 35 -1.45 -4.20 11.81
CA LEU A 35 -1.56 -4.83 10.50
C LEU A 35 -2.50 -4.01 9.61
N GLN A 36 -3.58 -3.45 10.13
CA GLN A 36 -4.47 -2.57 9.36
C GLN A 36 -3.77 -1.30 8.87
N THR A 37 -2.86 -0.72 9.66
CA THR A 37 -2.12 0.48 9.24
C THR A 37 -1.01 0.17 8.25
N LYS A 38 -0.37 -1.01 8.36
CA LYS A 38 0.72 -1.44 7.46
C LYS A 38 0.23 -2.21 6.23
N SER A 39 -0.99 -2.74 6.24
CA SER A 39 -1.55 -3.54 5.15
C SER A 39 -1.92 -2.64 3.97
N ILE A 40 -1.18 -2.80 2.88
CA ILE A 40 -1.45 -2.12 1.61
C ILE A 40 -2.71 -2.72 0.96
N ALA A 41 -3.49 -1.89 0.26
CA ALA A 41 -4.64 -2.35 -0.54
C ALA A 41 -4.20 -3.47 -1.51
N GLY A 42 -4.94 -4.59 -1.52
CA GLY A 42 -4.61 -5.77 -2.33
C GLY A 42 -3.93 -6.92 -1.58
N SER A 43 -3.86 -6.89 -0.24
CA SER A 43 -3.45 -8.08 0.52
C SER A 43 -4.40 -9.26 0.24
N ASN A 44 -3.89 -10.39 -0.26
CA ASN A 44 -4.65 -11.62 -0.55
C ASN A 44 -5.18 -12.36 0.70
N MET A 45 -5.27 -11.66 1.84
CA MET A 45 -5.62 -12.22 3.15
C MET A 45 -7.00 -11.73 3.56
N THR A 46 -7.89 -12.65 3.91
CA THR A 46 -9.21 -12.35 4.49
C THR A 46 -9.05 -11.81 5.92
N ASP A 47 -10.01 -11.03 6.40
CA ASP A 47 -9.98 -10.49 7.77
C ASP A 47 -9.93 -11.60 8.83
N THR A 48 -10.61 -12.72 8.58
CA THR A 48 -10.53 -13.92 9.43
C THR A 48 -9.11 -14.50 9.44
N SER A 49 -8.45 -14.62 8.27
CA SER A 49 -7.08 -15.13 8.20
C SER A 49 -6.08 -14.23 8.91
N LYS A 50 -6.23 -12.90 8.79
CA LYS A 50 -5.43 -11.90 9.52
C LYS A 50 -5.60 -12.07 11.03
N THR A 51 -6.84 -12.19 11.50
CA THR A 51 -7.15 -12.38 12.93
C THR A 51 -6.51 -13.64 13.49
N VAL A 52 -6.64 -14.77 12.79
CA VAL A 52 -6.04 -16.05 13.21
C VAL A 52 -4.52 -15.98 13.23
N ILE A 53 -3.89 -15.33 12.26
CA ILE A 53 -2.43 -15.15 12.21
C ILE A 53 -1.94 -14.23 13.33
N CYS A 54 -2.65 -13.14 13.62
CA CYS A 54 -2.32 -12.27 14.76
C CYS A 54 -2.42 -13.01 16.10
N LEU A 55 -3.40 -13.91 16.26
CA LEU A 55 -3.53 -14.76 17.43
C LEU A 55 -2.39 -15.79 17.55
N ASP A 56 -2.03 -16.47 16.46
CA ASP A 56 -0.88 -17.39 16.43
C ASP A 56 0.43 -16.68 16.81
N LEU A 57 0.70 -15.51 16.21
CA LEU A 57 1.89 -14.72 16.54
C LEU A 57 1.91 -14.25 18.00
N ALA A 58 0.75 -13.82 18.54
CA ALA A 58 0.64 -13.43 19.94
C ALA A 58 0.84 -14.62 20.89
N ALA A 59 0.26 -15.79 20.57
CA ALA A 59 0.44 -17.02 21.31
C ALA A 59 1.93 -17.42 21.36
N GLY A 60 2.62 -17.36 20.21
CA GLY A 60 4.06 -17.65 20.13
C GLY A 60 4.94 -16.73 20.98
N ILE A 61 4.56 -15.46 21.17
CA ILE A 61 5.30 -14.51 22.01
C ILE A 61 5.12 -14.81 23.50
N TYR A 62 3.92 -15.23 23.91
CA TYR A 62 3.64 -15.56 25.32
C TYR A 62 3.85 -17.04 25.67
N GLY A 63 4.24 -17.86 24.70
CA GLY A 63 4.44 -19.31 24.90
C GLY A 63 3.13 -20.07 25.12
N ALA A 64 2.02 -19.56 24.60
CA ALA A 64 0.73 -20.21 24.68
C ALA A 64 0.64 -21.34 23.65
N ASP A 65 0.11 -22.49 24.07
CA ASP A 65 -0.03 -23.66 23.19
C ASP A 65 -1.18 -23.46 22.20
N LEU A 66 -0.83 -23.29 20.93
CA LEU A 66 -1.78 -23.22 19.84
C LEU A 66 -1.49 -24.32 18.81
N ASP A 67 -2.48 -25.17 18.54
CA ASP A 67 -2.36 -26.20 17.51
C ASP A 67 -2.35 -25.59 16.10
N SER A 68 -1.23 -25.74 15.39
CA SER A 68 -1.07 -25.18 14.05
C SER A 68 -2.12 -25.73 13.06
N LYS A 69 -2.61 -26.96 13.25
CA LYS A 69 -3.62 -27.54 12.34
C LYS A 69 -4.98 -26.86 12.50
N THR A 70 -5.41 -26.60 13.73
CA THR A 70 -6.64 -25.83 14.00
C THR A 70 -6.52 -24.39 13.50
N ALA A 71 -5.38 -23.72 13.69
CA ALA A 71 -5.18 -22.37 13.16
C ALA A 71 -5.23 -22.33 11.63
N ILE A 72 -4.60 -23.27 10.92
CA ILE A 72 -4.72 -23.39 9.47
C ILE A 72 -6.20 -23.56 9.07
N LYS A 73 -6.94 -24.44 9.75
CA LYS A 73 -8.37 -24.68 9.49
C LYS A 73 -9.22 -23.41 9.65
N TYR A 74 -9.05 -22.67 10.76
CA TYR A 74 -9.83 -21.47 11.02
C TYR A 74 -9.44 -20.27 10.15
N SER A 75 -8.18 -20.22 9.67
CA SER A 75 -7.73 -19.18 8.74
C SER A 75 -8.36 -19.31 7.35
N GLY A 76 -8.85 -20.50 6.99
CA GLY A 76 -9.33 -20.81 5.63
C GLY A 76 -8.22 -20.89 4.57
N LEU A 77 -6.96 -20.90 4.98
CA LEU A 77 -5.80 -21.00 4.09
C LEU A 77 -5.30 -22.44 3.99
N ARG A 78 -4.60 -22.75 2.89
CA ARG A 78 -3.83 -24.01 2.78
C ARG A 78 -2.57 -23.91 3.65
N GLY A 79 -2.10 -25.01 4.21
CA GLY A 79 -0.93 -25.03 5.11
C GLY A 79 0.29 -24.25 4.61
N PRO A 80 0.79 -24.47 3.38
CA PRO A 80 1.93 -23.72 2.84
C PRO A 80 1.65 -22.21 2.70
N THR A 81 0.43 -21.86 2.27
CA THR A 81 -0.02 -20.47 2.14
C THR A 81 -0.13 -19.81 3.51
N TYR A 82 -0.64 -20.52 4.51
CA TYR A 82 -0.73 -20.06 5.89
C TYR A 82 0.66 -19.72 6.45
N MET A 83 1.62 -20.64 6.31
CA MET A 83 3.00 -20.40 6.79
C MET A 83 3.64 -19.21 6.10
N ASN A 84 3.42 -19.04 4.79
CA ASN A 84 3.91 -17.88 4.05
C ASN A 84 3.24 -16.58 4.53
N CYS A 85 1.91 -16.54 4.64
CA CYS A 85 1.16 -15.40 5.14
C CYS A 85 1.54 -15.03 6.57
N ARG A 86 1.69 -16.03 7.44
CA ARG A 86 2.18 -15.85 8.82
C ARG A 86 3.55 -15.17 8.84
N LYS A 87 4.49 -15.67 8.02
CA LYS A 87 5.83 -15.08 7.90
C LYS A 87 5.82 -13.68 7.29
N ILE A 88 4.93 -13.41 6.33
CA ILE A 88 4.75 -12.07 5.77
C ILE A 88 4.26 -11.10 6.85
N VAL A 89 3.25 -11.48 7.64
CA VAL A 89 2.71 -10.65 8.73
C VAL A 89 3.75 -10.45 9.82
N GLU A 90 4.46 -11.51 10.23
CA GLU A 90 5.56 -11.42 11.20
C GLU A 90 6.65 -10.44 10.75
N ASN A 91 7.03 -10.48 9.47
CA ASN A 91 8.01 -9.56 8.90
C ASN A 91 7.47 -8.13 8.78
N LEU A 92 6.20 -7.96 8.41
CA LEU A 92 5.56 -6.64 8.26
C LEU A 92 5.39 -5.93 9.61
N LEU A 93 5.05 -6.70 10.63
CA LEU A 93 4.95 -6.23 12.02
C LEU A 93 6.33 -6.15 12.71
N GLU A 94 7.41 -6.52 12.01
CA GLU A 94 8.78 -6.50 12.54
C GLU A 94 8.94 -7.31 13.84
N LEU A 95 8.13 -8.38 13.97
CA LEU A 95 8.12 -9.27 15.13
C LEU A 95 9.22 -10.33 15.08
N SER A 96 10.03 -10.34 14.02
CA SER A 96 11.07 -11.35 13.81
C SER A 96 12.07 -11.28 14.97
N SER A 97 11.93 -12.21 15.90
CA SER A 97 12.88 -12.49 16.98
C SER A 97 14.22 -13.00 16.41
N ASP A 98 14.23 -13.45 15.16
CA ASP A 98 15.44 -13.79 14.39
C ASP A 98 16.21 -12.52 13.99
N ARG A 99 16.80 -11.85 14.98
CA ARG A 99 17.87 -10.88 14.74
C ARG A 99 18.97 -11.60 13.99
N LEU A 100 19.17 -11.22 12.72
CA LEU A 100 20.22 -11.79 11.91
C LEU A 100 21.56 -11.48 12.58
N THR A 101 22.17 -12.48 13.20
CA THR A 101 23.43 -12.32 13.93
C THR A 101 24.60 -12.60 12.99
N VAL A 102 25.74 -11.93 13.20
CA VAL A 102 26.96 -12.13 12.40
C VAL A 102 27.34 -13.62 12.38
N SER A 103 27.35 -14.29 13.54
CA SER A 103 27.63 -15.73 13.66
C SER A 103 26.72 -16.60 12.79
N PHE A 104 25.40 -16.39 12.87
CA PHE A 104 24.43 -17.15 12.10
C PHE A 104 24.62 -16.95 10.58
N LEU A 105 24.86 -15.70 10.16
CA LEU A 105 25.10 -15.39 8.75
C LEU A 105 26.40 -16.04 8.25
N CYS A 106 27.49 -15.93 9.01
CA CYS A 106 28.78 -16.55 8.69
C CYS A 106 28.68 -18.08 8.60
N ALA A 107 27.93 -18.73 9.50
CA ALA A 107 27.65 -20.16 9.43
C ALA A 107 26.86 -20.53 8.16
N SER A 108 25.81 -19.75 7.83
CA SER A 108 24.98 -20.00 6.64
C SER A 108 25.74 -19.85 5.30
N LEU A 109 26.77 -19.00 5.28
CA LEU A 109 27.60 -18.72 4.11
C LEU A 109 28.93 -19.49 4.11
N GLN A 110 29.16 -20.33 5.13
CA GLN A 110 30.41 -21.08 5.31
C GLN A 110 31.66 -20.17 5.36
N CYS A 111 31.54 -18.99 5.98
CA CYS A 111 32.61 -17.99 6.12
C CYS A 111 32.92 -17.67 7.60
N THR A 112 33.02 -18.70 8.44
CA THR A 112 33.26 -18.57 9.90
C THR A 112 34.58 -17.87 10.24
N GLY A 113 35.61 -18.00 9.39
CA GLY A 113 36.90 -17.33 9.60
C GLY A 113 36.86 -15.80 9.52
N VAL A 114 35.74 -15.22 9.07
CA VAL A 114 35.57 -13.78 8.85
C VAL A 114 34.75 -13.11 9.98
N GLN A 115 34.18 -13.91 10.89
CA GLN A 115 33.24 -13.44 11.90
C GLN A 115 33.81 -12.31 12.79
N SER A 116 35.00 -12.50 13.35
CA SER A 116 35.61 -11.51 14.26
C SER A 116 35.93 -10.18 13.58
N LEU A 117 36.25 -10.21 12.28
CA LEU A 117 36.50 -9.00 11.50
C LEU A 117 35.17 -8.30 11.16
N ALA A 118 34.13 -9.06 10.84
CA ALA A 118 32.80 -8.51 10.60
C ALA A 118 32.21 -7.83 11.84
N GLU A 119 32.37 -8.42 13.03
CA GLU A 119 31.95 -7.80 14.30
C GLU A 119 32.67 -6.47 14.54
N LYS A 120 34.00 -6.42 14.34
CA LYS A 120 34.78 -5.17 14.45
C LYS A 120 34.34 -4.09 13.47
N ILE A 121 34.08 -4.43 12.21
CA ILE A 121 33.57 -3.46 11.23
C ILE A 121 32.21 -2.92 11.66
N LEU A 122 31.33 -3.79 12.16
CA LEU A 122 29.99 -3.41 12.61
C LEU A 122 30.06 -2.44 13.81
N GLU A 123 30.94 -2.70 14.77
CA GLU A 123 31.18 -1.81 15.92
C GLU A 123 31.75 -0.45 15.50
N GLU A 124 32.70 -0.41 14.56
CA GLU A 124 33.24 0.86 14.05
C GLU A 124 32.17 1.66 13.30
N TYR A 125 31.32 0.98 12.53
CA TYR A 125 30.19 1.63 11.86
C TYR A 125 29.19 2.21 12.86
N GLN A 126 28.94 1.50 13.97
CA GLN A 126 28.09 1.98 15.07
C GLN A 126 28.64 3.26 15.70
N ARG A 127 29.96 3.33 15.94
CA ARG A 127 30.61 4.51 16.52
C ARG A 127 30.51 5.73 15.62
N GLN A 128 30.64 5.56 14.31
CA GLN A 128 30.57 6.68 13.36
C GLN A 128 29.14 7.15 13.09
N LYS A 129 28.14 6.27 13.19
CA LYS A 129 26.73 6.60 12.92
C LYS A 129 25.83 6.14 14.05
N ILE A 130 25.85 6.92 15.14
CA ILE A 130 25.15 6.67 16.41
C ILE A 130 23.62 6.61 16.23
N GLU A 131 23.07 7.31 15.24
CA GLU A 131 21.62 7.39 15.01
C GLU A 131 21.02 6.21 14.22
N ILE A 132 21.83 5.20 13.88
CA ILE A 132 21.36 4.09 13.06
C ILE A 132 20.88 2.90 13.91
N ASP A 133 19.69 2.40 13.60
CA ASP A 133 19.21 1.14 14.14
C ASP A 133 19.91 -0.07 13.52
N LEU A 134 20.89 -0.62 14.25
CA LEU A 134 21.65 -1.81 13.87
C LEU A 134 20.87 -3.13 14.03
N SER A 135 19.62 -3.08 14.52
CA SER A 135 18.75 -4.25 14.56
C SER A 135 18.38 -4.76 13.15
N LEU A 136 18.51 -3.90 12.13
CA LEU A 136 18.18 -4.24 10.76
C LEU A 136 19.21 -5.22 10.14
N PRO A 137 18.75 -6.30 9.47
CA PRO A 137 19.62 -7.33 8.92
C PRO A 137 20.58 -6.83 7.83
N GLN A 138 20.29 -5.67 7.22
CA GLN A 138 21.11 -5.07 6.19
C GLN A 138 22.53 -4.71 6.66
N TYR A 139 22.68 -4.26 7.90
CA TYR A 139 23.97 -3.84 8.44
C TYR A 139 24.86 -5.05 8.74
N VAL A 140 24.26 -6.11 9.29
CA VAL A 140 24.96 -7.38 9.52
C VAL A 140 25.40 -8.01 8.20
N CYS A 141 24.52 -8.03 7.18
CA CYS A 141 24.89 -8.50 5.85
C CYS A 141 26.04 -7.69 5.23
N MET A 142 26.03 -6.36 5.38
CA MET A 142 27.06 -5.51 4.81
C MET A 142 28.40 -5.69 5.52
N ALA A 143 28.40 -5.78 6.85
CA ALA A 143 29.60 -6.04 7.64
C ALA A 143 30.30 -7.34 7.22
N VAL A 144 29.53 -8.43 7.08
CA VAL A 144 30.06 -9.72 6.62
C VAL A 144 30.56 -9.64 5.19
N TYR A 145 29.85 -8.93 4.29
CA TYR A 145 30.28 -8.75 2.91
C TYR A 145 31.62 -8.02 2.80
N GLN A 146 31.78 -6.89 3.52
CA GLN A 146 33.04 -6.14 3.52
C GLN A 146 34.18 -6.92 4.16
N ALA A 147 33.89 -7.66 5.23
CA ALA A 147 34.87 -8.51 5.85
C ALA A 147 35.34 -9.66 4.93
N CYS A 148 34.42 -10.23 4.15
CA CYS A 148 34.76 -11.24 3.13
C CYS A 148 35.60 -10.63 2.00
N ARG A 149 35.31 -9.38 1.60
CA ARG A 149 36.10 -8.63 0.61
C ARG A 149 37.54 -8.43 1.08
N LEU A 150 37.75 -8.02 2.33
CA LEU A 150 39.09 -7.80 2.88
C LEU A 150 39.89 -9.11 3.00
N ASN A 151 39.25 -10.19 3.44
CA ASN A 151 39.88 -11.51 3.57
C ASN A 151 39.90 -12.33 2.26
N LYS A 152 39.47 -11.72 1.13
CA LYS A 152 39.40 -12.37 -0.20
C LYS A 152 38.59 -13.68 -0.21
N VAL A 153 37.62 -13.81 0.69
CA VAL A 153 36.69 -14.95 0.72
C VAL A 153 35.58 -14.70 -0.28
N LYS A 154 35.40 -15.63 -1.22
CA LYS A 154 34.38 -15.52 -2.26
C LYS A 154 33.01 -15.86 -1.71
N VAL A 155 32.13 -14.87 -1.61
CA VAL A 155 30.72 -15.04 -1.22
C VAL A 155 29.78 -14.64 -2.36
N THR A 156 28.66 -15.36 -2.50
CA THR A 156 27.65 -15.04 -3.51
C THR A 156 26.87 -13.80 -3.10
N LYS A 157 27.09 -12.68 -3.79
CA LYS A 157 26.42 -11.39 -3.52
C LYS A 157 24.88 -11.48 -3.52
N SER A 158 24.28 -12.28 -4.41
CA SER A 158 22.81 -12.48 -4.46
C SER A 158 22.22 -12.96 -3.13
N LYS A 159 22.87 -13.97 -2.52
CA LYS A 159 22.42 -14.56 -1.25
C LYS A 159 22.43 -13.54 -0.11
N LEU A 160 23.40 -12.63 -0.10
CA LEU A 160 23.49 -11.56 0.91
C LEU A 160 22.41 -10.49 0.71
N ILE A 161 22.13 -10.10 -0.54
CA ILE A 161 21.08 -9.14 -0.88
C ILE A 161 19.69 -9.68 -0.48
N GLU A 162 19.44 -10.96 -0.72
CA GLU A 162 18.19 -11.62 -0.32
C GLU A 162 18.01 -11.62 1.20
N LYS A 163 19.09 -11.85 1.96
CA LYS A 163 19.07 -11.84 3.44
C LYS A 163 18.99 -10.43 4.03
N SER A 164 19.55 -9.41 3.35
CA SER A 164 19.54 -8.02 3.80
C SER A 164 18.19 -7.32 3.62
N ARG A 165 17.24 -7.93 2.89
CA ARG A 165 15.93 -7.35 2.56
C ARG A 165 16.03 -6.02 1.79
N LEU A 166 17.11 -5.83 1.03
CA LEU A 166 17.36 -4.63 0.25
C LEU A 166 17.15 -4.88 -1.23
N LYS A 167 16.68 -3.87 -1.96
CA LYS A 167 16.74 -3.89 -3.43
C LYS A 167 18.20 -3.75 -3.89
N PRO A 168 18.60 -4.33 -5.04
CA PRO A 168 19.97 -4.22 -5.53
C PRO A 168 20.51 -2.78 -5.63
N GLY A 169 19.66 -1.82 -6.02
CA GLY A 169 20.05 -0.41 -6.09
C GLY A 169 20.33 0.23 -4.72
N GLN A 170 19.61 -0.17 -3.67
CA GLN A 170 19.87 0.27 -2.29
C GLN A 170 21.14 -0.36 -1.75
N TRP A 171 21.36 -1.65 -2.05
CA TRP A 171 22.58 -2.35 -1.69
C TRP A 171 23.82 -1.62 -2.23
N THR A 172 23.83 -1.24 -3.50
CA THR A 172 24.99 -0.57 -4.12
C THR A 172 25.34 0.76 -3.45
N LYS A 173 24.33 1.54 -3.03
CA LYS A 173 24.55 2.79 -2.29
C LYS A 173 25.17 2.51 -0.91
N LEU A 174 24.60 1.54 -0.17
CA LEU A 174 25.11 1.15 1.14
C LEU A 174 26.53 0.58 1.05
N ASP A 175 26.81 -0.22 0.02
CA ASP A 175 28.13 -0.79 -0.28
C ASP A 175 29.17 0.32 -0.52
N ALA A 176 28.83 1.36 -1.28
CA ALA A 176 29.71 2.49 -1.52
C ALA A 176 30.04 3.27 -0.23
N ASP A 177 29.06 3.48 0.64
CA ASP A 177 29.26 4.17 1.92
C ASP A 177 30.13 3.35 2.89
N TRP A 178 29.84 2.05 3.01
CA TRP A 178 30.63 1.15 3.85
C TRP A 178 32.05 0.96 3.32
N THR A 179 32.23 0.94 2.00
CA THR A 179 33.55 0.83 1.37
C THR A 179 34.48 1.94 1.81
N LYS A 180 34.00 3.19 1.89
CA LYS A 180 34.82 4.34 2.33
C LYS A 180 35.32 4.16 3.76
N ILE A 181 34.40 3.81 4.67
CA ILE A 181 34.67 3.62 6.10
C ILE A 181 35.65 2.46 6.31
N VAL A 182 35.40 1.34 5.63
CA VAL A 182 36.21 0.13 5.74
C VAL A 182 37.60 0.35 5.14
N ASP A 183 37.71 1.02 4.00
CA ASP A 183 39.00 1.25 3.36
C ASP A 183 39.86 2.25 4.17
N GLU A 184 39.24 3.24 4.83
CA GLU A 184 39.95 4.18 5.71
C GLU A 184 40.53 3.50 6.96
N LYS A 185 39.77 2.59 7.59
CA LYS A 185 40.12 2.01 8.90
C LYS A 185 40.78 0.64 8.84
N PHE A 186 40.44 -0.18 7.84
CA PHE A 186 40.80 -1.60 7.79
C PHE A 186 41.62 -1.99 6.55
N ALA A 187 41.57 -1.24 5.44
CA ALA A 187 42.40 -1.53 4.26
C ALA A 187 43.84 -1.03 4.41
N THR A 188 44.51 -1.39 5.50
CA THR A 188 45.92 -1.04 5.76
C THR A 188 46.93 -1.83 4.90
N GLN A 189 46.49 -2.65 3.94
CA GLN A 189 47.38 -3.43 3.08
C GLN A 189 47.57 -2.92 1.64
N LYS A 190 47.12 -1.69 1.30
CA LYS A 190 47.51 -1.05 0.04
C LYS A 190 48.37 0.19 0.28
N LYS A 191 49.69 -0.04 0.32
CA LYS A 191 50.76 0.92 0.05
C LYS A 191 50.77 2.20 0.91
N ARG A 192 51.30 2.09 2.14
CA ARG A 192 52.05 3.19 2.75
C ARG A 192 53.34 3.42 1.94
N GLY A 193 53.23 4.24 0.90
CA GLY A 193 54.31 4.55 -0.01
C GLY A 193 54.19 5.93 -0.62
N ARG A 194 53.73 6.92 0.16
CA ARG A 194 54.01 8.37 0.00
C ARG A 194 53.36 9.12 1.17
N PRO A 195 54.08 9.93 1.96
CA PRO A 195 53.42 10.83 2.90
C PRO A 195 52.80 11.99 2.11
N PRO A 196 51.54 12.38 2.37
CA PRO A 196 51.06 13.69 1.99
C PRO A 196 51.69 14.71 2.95
N LYS A 197 52.31 15.71 2.35
CA LYS A 197 52.92 16.86 3.01
C LYS A 197 51.81 17.70 3.66
N ASP A 198 52.02 18.02 4.93
CA ASP A 198 51.47 19.12 5.75
C ASP A 198 49.98 19.46 5.59
N LYS A 199 49.25 19.28 6.69
CA LYS A 199 48.26 20.24 7.21
C LYS A 199 48.03 19.93 8.69
N GLU A 200 48.90 20.53 9.49
CA GLU A 200 48.73 20.68 10.93
C GLU A 200 47.71 21.79 11.21
N ASN A 201 46.91 21.59 12.27
CA ASN A 201 46.18 22.59 13.06
C ASN A 201 44.86 23.09 12.42
N VAL A 202 43.67 23.08 13.04
CA VAL A 202 43.27 23.23 14.46
C VAL A 202 41.90 22.56 14.67
N CYS A 203 41.73 21.88 15.80
CA CYS A 203 40.44 21.53 16.38
C CYS A 203 40.03 22.63 17.38
N THR A 204 38.71 22.86 17.56
CA THR A 204 37.96 23.96 18.23
C THR A 204 37.49 25.01 17.21
N GLU A 205 36.21 25.26 16.98
CA GLU A 205 35.15 25.53 17.96
C GLU A 205 33.75 25.37 17.34
N ALA A 206 32.74 25.38 18.21
CA ALA A 206 31.33 25.16 17.96
C ALA A 206 30.63 26.19 17.04
N GLU A 207 29.47 25.77 16.54
CA GLU A 207 28.34 26.59 16.07
C GLU A 207 28.62 27.76 15.14
N LYS A 208 28.29 27.57 13.85
CA LYS A 208 27.36 28.45 13.13
C LYS A 208 26.82 27.72 11.90
N MET A 209 25.50 27.59 11.91
CA MET A 209 24.67 27.14 10.81
C MET A 209 24.67 28.26 9.76
N GLU A 210 25.45 28.13 8.70
CA GLU A 210 25.29 28.94 7.50
C GLU A 210 25.24 28.04 6.27
N VAL A 211 24.07 28.08 5.64
CA VAL A 211 23.77 27.43 4.38
C VAL A 211 24.33 28.33 3.27
N ASP A 212 25.31 27.85 2.52
CA ASP A 212 25.48 28.34 1.14
C ASP A 212 26.05 27.27 0.20
N VAL A 213 25.15 26.88 -0.72
CA VAL A 213 25.29 26.58 -2.14
C VAL A 213 26.66 26.09 -2.67
N PHE A 214 26.64 24.87 -3.21
CA PHE A 214 27.45 24.50 -4.37
C PHE A 214 26.58 23.79 -5.41
N SER A 215 26.44 24.42 -6.59
CA SER A 215 25.97 23.78 -7.83
C SER A 215 26.91 22.65 -8.24
N PRO A 216 26.39 21.55 -8.83
CA PRO A 216 26.55 21.42 -10.28
C PRO A 216 25.41 20.67 -10.98
N ASN A 217 24.99 21.24 -12.11
CA ASN A 217 24.60 20.56 -13.35
C ASN A 217 23.93 19.17 -13.21
N LYS A 218 22.62 19.17 -12.97
CA LYS A 218 21.69 18.13 -13.41
C LYS A 218 20.41 18.84 -13.83
N GLU A 219 20.23 19.02 -15.13
CA GLU A 219 18.95 19.34 -15.75
C GLU A 219 17.94 18.22 -15.42
N LYS A 220 17.34 18.33 -14.24
CA LYS A 220 15.94 17.98 -14.07
C LYS A 220 15.23 19.31 -14.12
N LEU A 221 14.47 19.53 -15.18
CA LEU A 221 13.47 20.58 -15.25
C LEU A 221 12.50 20.35 -14.07
N GLU A 222 12.80 20.98 -12.94
CA GLU A 222 11.83 21.18 -11.89
C GLU A 222 10.71 22.04 -12.49
N PRO A 223 9.44 21.69 -12.27
CA PRO A 223 8.36 22.56 -12.67
C PRO A 223 8.57 23.88 -11.94
N GLU A 224 8.81 24.94 -12.71
CA GLU A 224 8.87 26.31 -12.24
C GLU A 224 7.65 26.53 -11.35
N VAL A 225 7.88 26.63 -10.04
CA VAL A 225 6.80 26.72 -9.07
C VAL A 225 6.16 28.09 -9.28
N GLU A 226 4.99 28.09 -9.94
CA GLU A 226 4.17 29.28 -10.15
C GLU A 226 4.02 30.03 -8.81
N PRO A 227 4.33 31.34 -8.73
CA PRO A 227 4.15 32.12 -7.53
C PRO A 227 2.73 31.94 -6.98
N TYR A 228 2.61 31.75 -5.67
CA TYR A 228 1.33 31.44 -5.01
C TYR A 228 0.21 32.43 -5.37
N ASP A 229 0.55 33.71 -5.53
CA ASP A 229 -0.41 34.75 -5.88
C ASP A 229 -1.00 34.58 -7.28
N ASP A 230 -0.21 34.09 -8.24
CA ASP A 230 -0.65 33.88 -9.62
C ASP A 230 -1.48 32.59 -9.72
N TRP A 231 -1.03 31.53 -9.06
CA TRP A 231 -1.83 30.30 -8.90
C TRP A 231 -3.19 30.59 -8.24
N LYS A 232 -3.20 31.37 -7.16
CA LYS A 232 -4.43 31.72 -6.43
C LYS A 232 -5.37 32.53 -7.29
N LYS A 233 -4.87 33.54 -8.02
CA LYS A 233 -5.68 34.33 -8.97
C LYS A 233 -6.28 33.44 -10.06
N ARG A 234 -5.47 32.54 -10.64
CA ARG A 234 -5.90 31.62 -11.71
C ARG A 234 -6.98 30.64 -11.23
N MET A 235 -6.80 30.06 -10.04
CA MET A 235 -7.79 29.15 -9.44
C MET A 235 -9.10 29.86 -9.10
N LEU A 236 -9.05 31.05 -8.49
CA LEU A 236 -10.25 31.81 -8.16
C LEU A 236 -10.98 32.26 -9.44
N ALA A 237 -10.26 32.76 -10.45
CA ALA A 237 -10.85 33.16 -11.72
C ALA A 237 -11.56 31.99 -12.40
N SER A 238 -10.91 30.81 -12.46
CA SER A 238 -11.51 29.60 -13.03
C SER A 238 -12.77 29.16 -12.27
N ALA A 239 -12.77 29.23 -10.93
CA ALA A 239 -13.93 28.89 -10.12
C ALA A 239 -15.11 29.86 -10.36
N TYR A 240 -14.85 31.16 -10.42
CA TYR A 240 -15.89 32.16 -10.71
C TYR A 240 -16.45 32.03 -12.13
N GLU A 241 -15.62 31.70 -13.11
CA GLU A 241 -16.05 31.47 -14.49
C GLU A 241 -16.96 30.24 -14.59
N GLN A 242 -16.59 29.14 -13.93
CA GLN A 242 -17.44 27.94 -13.85
C GLN A 242 -18.80 28.22 -13.19
N LEU A 243 -18.82 29.01 -12.11
CA LEU A 243 -20.07 29.42 -11.46
C LEU A 243 -20.96 30.24 -12.41
N ARG A 244 -20.37 31.18 -13.14
CA ARG A 244 -21.11 32.01 -14.12
C ARG A 244 -21.67 31.15 -15.25
N ALA A 245 -20.88 30.21 -15.79
CA ALA A 245 -21.33 29.30 -16.83
C ALA A 245 -22.48 28.39 -16.35
N LEU A 246 -22.41 27.91 -15.11
CA LEU A 246 -23.50 27.13 -14.51
C LEU A 246 -24.77 27.98 -14.34
N GLU A 247 -24.65 29.22 -13.88
CA GLU A 247 -25.80 30.12 -13.77
C GLU A 247 -26.45 30.43 -15.12
N GLU A 248 -25.64 30.64 -16.15
CA GLU A 248 -26.13 30.88 -17.51
C GLU A 248 -26.78 29.64 -18.11
N SER A 249 -26.19 28.46 -17.92
CA SER A 249 -26.81 27.19 -18.34
C SER A 249 -28.16 26.97 -17.64
N ARG A 250 -28.27 27.29 -16.35
CA ARG A 250 -29.51 27.20 -15.59
C ARG A 250 -30.57 28.15 -16.14
N LYS A 251 -30.20 29.40 -16.45
CA LYS A 251 -31.13 30.37 -17.07
C LYS A 251 -31.61 29.90 -18.44
N ASN A 252 -30.71 29.38 -19.27
CA ASN A 252 -31.05 28.86 -20.59
C ASN A 252 -32.00 27.64 -20.50
N GLU A 253 -31.79 26.76 -19.51
CA GLU A 253 -32.72 25.66 -19.24
C GLU A 253 -34.10 26.15 -18.81
N ASP A 254 -34.18 27.17 -17.95
CA ASP A 254 -35.43 27.76 -17.50
C ASP A 254 -36.17 28.48 -18.64
N GLU A 255 -35.45 29.18 -19.51
CA GLU A 255 -36.00 29.80 -20.72
C GLU A 255 -36.51 28.74 -21.71
N TYR A 256 -35.75 27.67 -21.94
CA TYR A 256 -36.17 26.56 -22.80
C TYR A 256 -37.46 25.91 -22.26
N ARG A 257 -37.52 25.60 -20.96
CA ARG A 257 -38.72 25.05 -20.30
C ARG A 257 -39.93 25.99 -20.43
N SER A 258 -39.70 27.29 -20.32
CA SER A 258 -40.77 28.31 -20.44
C SER A 258 -41.31 28.40 -21.87
N ARG A 259 -40.43 28.35 -22.88
CA ARG A 259 -40.80 28.33 -24.29
C ARG A 259 -41.54 27.05 -24.66
N GLU A 260 -41.11 25.89 -24.14
CA GLU A 260 -41.78 24.62 -24.37
C GLU A 260 -43.22 24.63 -23.82
N LYS A 261 -43.44 25.18 -22.62
CA LYS A 261 -44.78 25.36 -22.04
C LYS A 261 -45.66 26.24 -22.93
N GLN A 262 -45.18 27.41 -23.36
CA GLN A 262 -45.93 28.29 -24.26
C GLN A 262 -46.34 27.59 -25.57
N THR A 263 -45.47 26.77 -26.16
CA THR A 263 -45.80 26.02 -27.38
C THR A 263 -46.83 24.91 -27.15
N LYS A 264 -46.81 24.24 -26.00
CA LYS A 264 -47.83 23.27 -25.61
C LYS A 264 -49.18 23.95 -25.41
N ASP A 265 -49.21 25.07 -24.69
CA ASP A 265 -50.44 25.84 -24.45
C ASP A 265 -51.04 26.37 -25.76
N GLN A 266 -50.22 26.85 -26.70
CA GLN A 266 -50.68 27.26 -28.03
C GLN A 266 -51.23 26.07 -28.85
N ARG A 267 -50.60 24.90 -28.80
CA ARG A 267 -51.08 23.69 -29.48
C ARG A 267 -52.41 23.21 -28.90
N GLU A 268 -52.55 23.22 -27.57
CA GLU A 268 -53.80 22.86 -26.90
C GLU A 268 -54.93 23.84 -27.26
N ASN A 269 -54.66 25.15 -27.22
CA ASN A 269 -55.65 26.15 -27.63
C ASN A 269 -56.04 26.02 -29.11
N LYS A 270 -55.09 25.70 -29.99
CA LYS A 270 -55.38 25.43 -31.42
C LYS A 270 -56.21 24.16 -31.62
N MET A 271 -55.98 23.11 -30.82
CA MET A 271 -56.80 21.90 -30.83
C MET A 271 -58.23 22.18 -30.35
N LYS A 272 -58.39 22.92 -29.24
CA LYS A 272 -59.71 23.32 -28.72
C LYS A 272 -60.51 24.15 -29.73
N MET A 273 -59.86 25.09 -30.44
CA MET A 273 -60.49 25.88 -31.51
C MET A 273 -60.91 25.02 -32.72
N LYS A 274 -60.15 23.99 -33.06
CA LYS A 274 -60.49 23.06 -34.17
C LYS A 274 -61.65 22.12 -33.80
N GLU A 275 -61.77 21.77 -32.53
CA GLU A 275 -62.86 20.95 -31.99
C GLU A 275 -64.20 21.71 -32.03
N PHE A 276 -64.18 23.03 -31.77
CA PHE A 276 -65.37 23.89 -31.86
C PHE A 276 -65.86 24.16 -33.29
N THR A 277 -65.00 24.05 -34.30
CA THR A 277 -65.30 24.42 -35.71
C THR A 277 -65.60 23.22 -36.61
N SER A 278 -65.58 22.00 -36.08
CA SER A 278 -65.86 20.80 -36.86
C SER A 278 -67.37 20.58 -37.02
N PRO A 279 -67.94 20.47 -38.24
CA PRO A 279 -69.36 20.25 -38.44
C PRO A 279 -69.83 18.91 -37.84
N ARG A 280 -70.85 18.96 -36.97
CA ARG A 280 -71.49 17.79 -36.36
C ARG A 280 -71.95 16.80 -37.43
N ARG A 281 -71.28 15.64 -37.52
CA ARG A 281 -71.79 14.49 -38.27
C ARG A 281 -73.08 14.01 -37.61
N SER A 282 -74.13 13.88 -38.42
CA SER A 282 -75.47 13.46 -38.03
C SER A 282 -75.50 11.99 -37.55
N PRO A 283 -76.48 11.61 -36.71
CA PRO A 283 -76.47 10.33 -36.00
C PRO A 283 -76.91 9.21 -36.93
N ARG A 284 -76.04 8.22 -37.17
CA ARG A 284 -76.42 6.97 -37.84
C ARG A 284 -76.66 5.88 -36.80
N LYS A 285 -77.80 5.22 -36.98
CA LYS A 285 -78.47 4.18 -36.18
C LYS A 285 -77.51 3.11 -35.64
N THR A 286 -77.73 2.73 -34.39
CA THR A 286 -77.29 1.45 -33.81
C THR A 286 -77.96 0.30 -34.58
N PRO A 287 -77.34 -0.90 -34.61
CA PRO A 287 -77.84 -1.90 -33.68
C PRO A 287 -76.80 -2.89 -33.13
N GLN A 288 -77.28 -3.54 -32.06
CA GLN A 288 -77.07 -4.93 -31.69
C GLN A 288 -75.88 -5.28 -30.78
N LYS A 289 -76.23 -5.44 -29.51
CA LYS A 289 -75.48 -6.15 -28.47
C LYS A 289 -75.19 -7.57 -28.96
N PHE A 290 -73.91 -7.94 -28.99
CA PHE A 290 -73.49 -9.33 -28.87
C PHE A 290 -72.75 -9.50 -27.53
N SER A 291 -73.04 -10.62 -26.88
CA SER A 291 -72.77 -10.97 -25.49
C SER A 291 -71.32 -11.47 -25.29
N PRO A 292 -70.91 -11.79 -24.04
CA PRO A 292 -69.52 -11.77 -23.59
C PRO A 292 -68.84 -13.13 -23.72
N TYR A 293 -67.58 -13.16 -24.20
CA TYR A 293 -66.71 -14.33 -24.03
C TYR A 293 -65.25 -13.93 -23.84
N LYS A 294 -64.71 -14.38 -22.70
CA LYS A 294 -63.37 -14.93 -22.43
C LYS A 294 -62.21 -14.46 -23.34
N SER A 295 -61.22 -13.78 -22.76
CA SER A 295 -59.85 -13.78 -23.28
C SER A 295 -59.06 -14.98 -22.74
N PRO A 296 -58.29 -15.70 -23.59
CA PRO A 296 -57.55 -16.89 -23.19
C PRO A 296 -56.15 -16.56 -22.66
N SER A 297 -55.76 -17.40 -21.69
CA SER A 297 -54.40 -17.75 -21.28
C SER A 297 -53.39 -17.76 -22.44
N THR A 298 -52.27 -17.04 -22.27
CA THR A 298 -51.04 -17.24 -23.02
C THR A 298 -49.86 -17.42 -22.07
N LYS A 299 -49.06 -18.45 -22.40
CA LYS A 299 -48.04 -19.15 -21.61
C LYS A 299 -46.74 -18.32 -21.42
N PRO A 300 -45.87 -18.67 -20.45
CA PRO A 300 -44.56 -18.04 -20.30
C PRO A 300 -43.62 -18.41 -21.45
N ILE A 301 -43.02 -17.40 -22.07
CA ILE A 301 -42.02 -17.55 -23.12
C ILE A 301 -40.66 -17.86 -22.48
N THR A 302 -40.20 -19.06 -22.77
CA THR A 302 -38.82 -19.52 -22.98
C THR A 302 -37.67 -18.50 -22.89
N ALA A 303 -36.77 -18.78 -21.95
CA ALA A 303 -35.31 -18.65 -22.00
C ALA A 303 -34.70 -17.74 -23.09
N ILE A 304 -34.23 -16.56 -22.68
CA ILE A 304 -33.22 -15.79 -23.43
C ILE A 304 -31.85 -16.35 -23.04
N ARG A 305 -31.27 -17.14 -23.95
CA ARG A 305 -29.91 -17.68 -23.88
C ARG A 305 -28.96 -16.55 -24.32
N LEU A 306 -28.24 -15.94 -23.37
CA LEU A 306 -27.18 -14.99 -23.68
C LEU A 306 -26.01 -15.74 -24.34
N LEU A 307 -25.86 -15.56 -25.65
CA LEU A 307 -24.70 -15.98 -26.42
C LEU A 307 -23.55 -15.00 -26.14
N PHE A 308 -22.59 -15.42 -25.31
CA PHE A 308 -21.26 -14.81 -25.30
C PHE A 308 -20.33 -15.71 -26.13
N PRO A 309 -19.59 -15.16 -27.12
CA PRO A 309 -18.54 -15.89 -27.82
C PRO A 309 -17.37 -16.18 -26.89
N ARG A 310 -16.95 -17.44 -26.85
CA ARG A 310 -15.62 -17.86 -26.37
C ARG A 310 -14.76 -18.15 -27.59
N GLU A 311 -13.76 -17.32 -27.83
CA GLU A 311 -12.55 -17.64 -28.60
C GLU A 311 -11.37 -17.09 -27.77
N LEU A 312 -10.54 -17.99 -27.25
CA LEU A 312 -9.22 -18.44 -27.75
C LEU A 312 -8.08 -17.57 -27.22
#